data_AF-A0A6I0SFT4-F1
#
_entry.id   AF-A0A6I0SFT4-F1
#
_cell.length_a   1.000
_cell.length_b   1.000
_cell.length_c   1.000
_cell.angle_alpha   90.00
_cell.angle_beta   90.00
_cell.angle_gamma   90.00
#
_symmetry.space_group_name_H-M   'P 1'
#
loop_
_entity.id
_entity.type
_entity.pdbx_description
1 polymer ?
#
loop_
_entity_poly.entity_id
_entity_poly.type
_entity_poly.pdbx_seq_one_letter_code
_entity_poly.pdbx_strand_id
1 'polypeptide(L)'
;MANKASGRILMELPIKRGTTKNGKDWEKREYVMETNERYQTKMKFSLYSWDGPVDNPPKVGDKIEISFSVEAKENKGAWYNEVKAYGIDIQE
;
A
#
# COMPACT_ATOMS: atom_id res chain seq x y z
N MET A 1 -10.29 -6.18 15.64
CA MET A 1 -10.98 -5.74 14.41
C MET A 1 -9.90 -5.39 13.41
N ALA A 2 -9.92 -5.95 12.20
CA ALA A 2 -8.98 -5.62 11.14
C ALA A 2 -9.61 -4.59 10.21
N ASN A 3 -8.92 -3.48 9.91
CA ASN A 3 -9.42 -2.55 8.90
C ASN A 3 -9.23 -3.17 7.53
N LYS A 4 -10.31 -3.18 6.74
CA LYS A 4 -10.35 -3.70 5.39
C LYS A 4 -10.94 -2.66 4.45
N ALA A 5 -10.44 -2.61 3.23
CA ALA A 5 -11.03 -1.79 2.17
C ALA A 5 -10.84 -2.49 0.82
N SER A 6 -11.87 -2.43 -0.02
CA SER A 6 -11.83 -2.98 -1.37
C SER A 6 -12.02 -1.89 -2.41
N GLY A 7 -11.43 -2.10 -3.58
CA GLY A 7 -11.38 -1.08 -4.61
C GLY A 7 -10.65 -1.51 -5.87
N ARG A 8 -10.45 -0.56 -6.78
CA ARG A 8 -9.69 -0.73 -8.02
C ARG A 8 -8.45 0.15 -8.01
N ILE A 9 -7.28 -0.39 -8.37
CA ILE A 9 -6.06 0.40 -8.51
C ILE A 9 -6.22 1.39 -9.66
N LEU A 10 -6.04 2.68 -9.35
CA LEU A 10 -6.03 3.77 -10.33
C LEU A 10 -4.61 4.14 -10.77
N MET A 11 -3.65 4.08 -9.84
CA MET A 11 -2.28 4.54 -10.08
C MET A 11 -1.30 3.78 -9.20
N GLU A 12 -0.16 3.42 -9.79
CA GLU A 12 1.05 3.02 -9.08
C GLU A 12 2.00 4.23 -8.99
N LEU A 13 2.44 4.56 -7.78
CA LEU A 13 3.40 5.63 -7.52
C LEU A 13 4.84 5.10 -7.64
N PRO A 14 5.85 5.98 -7.80
CA PRO A 14 7.23 5.56 -7.95
C PRO A 14 7.71 4.62 -6.83
N ILE A 15 8.20 3.44 -7.24
CA ILE A 15 8.70 2.40 -6.33
C ILE A 15 9.92 2.93 -5.59
N LYS A 16 9.96 2.71 -4.27
CA LYS A 16 11.13 2.97 -3.43
C LYS A 16 11.74 1.65 -3.04
N ARG A 17 13.06 1.57 -3.08
CA ARG A 17 13.81 0.35 -2.76
C ARG A 17 15.18 0.71 -2.20
N GLY A 18 15.78 -0.24 -1.51
CA GLY A 18 17.12 -0.09 -0.97
C GLY A 18 17.53 -1.33 -0.19
N THR A 19 18.65 -1.23 0.51
CA THR A 19 19.18 -2.31 1.34
C THR A 19 19.19 -1.86 2.80
N THR A 20 18.72 -2.74 3.69
CA THR A 20 18.73 -2.53 5.14
C THR A 20 20.18 -2.56 5.68
N LYS A 21 20.37 -2.10 6.93
CA LYS A 21 21.69 -2.17 7.60
C LYS A 21 22.28 -3.59 7.66
N ASN A 22 21.42 -4.61 7.62
CA ASN A 22 21.82 -6.01 7.71
C ASN A 22 22.01 -6.67 6.33
N GLY A 23 22.01 -5.88 5.24
CA GLY A 23 22.24 -6.40 3.89
C GLY A 23 21.00 -7.00 3.20
N LYS A 24 19.82 -6.98 3.82
CA LYS A 24 18.58 -7.41 3.17
C LYS A 24 17.99 -6.31 2.31
N ASP A 25 17.58 -6.63 1.09
CA ASP A 25 16.85 -5.72 0.23
C ASP A 25 15.42 -5.49 0.73
N TRP A 26 14.91 -4.28 0.52
CA TRP A 26 13.53 -3.91 0.82
C TRP A 26 12.91 -3.18 -0.36
N GLU A 27 11.61 -3.35 -0.53
CA GLU A 27 10.81 -2.65 -1.52
C GLU A 27 9.58 -2.03 -0.84
N LYS A 28 9.30 -0.78 -1.16
CA LYS A 28 8.06 -0.08 -0.82
C LYS A 28 7.36 0.32 -2.11
N ARG A 29 6.13 -0.15 -2.27
CA ARG A 29 5.21 0.29 -3.31
C ARG A 29 4.12 1.16 -2.69
N GLU A 30 3.68 2.17 -3.44
CA GLU A 30 2.57 3.02 -3.04
C GLU A 30 1.56 3.06 -4.18
N TYR A 31 0.28 2.98 -3.87
CA TYR A 31 -0.80 2.95 -4.84
C TYR A 31 -1.90 3.92 -4.46
N VAL A 32 -2.68 4.35 -5.45
CA VAL A 32 -3.99 4.99 -5.25
C VAL A 32 -5.06 4.05 -5.77
N MET A 33 -6.05 3.75 -4.94
CA MET A 33 -7.24 3.00 -5.34
C MET A 33 -8.49 3.86 -5.24
N GLU A 34 -9.48 3.55 -6.07
CA GLU A 34 -10.86 3.99 -5.88
C GLU A 34 -11.62 2.94 -5.07
N THR A 35 -12.28 3.33 -3.99
CA THR A 35 -13.01 2.41 -3.12
C THR A 35 -14.35 1.97 -3.75
N ASN A 36 -14.78 0.76 -3.43
CA ASN A 36 -16.07 0.21 -3.88
C ASN A 36 -17.25 0.66 -3.00
N GLU A 37 -17.13 1.76 -2.28
CA GLU A 37 -18.19 2.31 -1.43
C GLU A 37 -19.26 3.04 -2.26
N ARG A 38 -20.45 3.24 -1.68
CA ARG A 38 -21.55 3.98 -2.34
C ARG A 38 -21.12 5.36 -2.84
N TYR A 39 -20.24 6.02 -2.09
CA TYR A 39 -19.59 7.25 -2.49
C TYR A 39 -18.11 6.95 -2.70
N GLN A 40 -17.74 6.67 -3.94
CA GLN A 40 -16.39 6.27 -4.29
C GLN A 40 -15.40 7.36 -3.85
N THR A 41 -14.48 6.98 -2.95
CA THR A 41 -13.38 7.84 -2.51
C THR A 41 -12.07 7.28 -3.04
N LYS A 42 -11.04 8.14 -3.11
CA LYS A 42 -9.69 7.70 -3.46
C LYS A 42 -8.89 7.49 -2.18
N MET A 43 -8.16 6.39 -2.09
CA MET A 43 -7.31 6.06 -0.96
C MET A 43 -5.89 5.76 -1.45
N LYS A 44 -4.90 6.46 -0.89
CA LYS A 44 -3.49 6.12 -1.05
C LYS A 44 -3.09 5.11 0.02
N PHE A 45 -2.44 4.02 -0.35
CA PHE A 45 -1.86 3.07 0.59
C PHE A 45 -0.44 2.65 0.19
N SER A 46 0.25 2.02 1.14
CA SER A 46 1.61 1.51 0.97
C SER A 46 1.69 0.01 1.23
N LEU A 47 2.53 -0.69 0.47
CA LEU A 47 2.85 -2.10 0.63
C LEU A 47 4.37 -2.23 0.76
N TYR A 48 4.82 -2.99 1.76
CA TYR A 48 6.23 -3.18 2.07
C TYR A 48 6.62 -4.65 1.93
N SER A 49 7.74 -4.90 1.27
CA SER A 49 8.50 -6.16 1.36
C SER A 49 9.84 -5.89 2.04
N TRP A 50 10.20 -6.74 3.00
CA TRP A 50 11.46 -6.67 3.75
C TRP A 50 12.45 -7.77 3.35
N ASP A 51 12.13 -8.51 2.29
CA ASP A 51 12.93 -9.65 1.80
C ASP A 51 13.10 -9.57 0.28
N GLY A 52 13.34 -8.36 -0.24
CA GLY A 52 13.48 -8.07 -1.67
C GLY A 52 12.23 -7.45 -2.31
N PRO A 53 12.04 -7.63 -3.63
CA PRO A 53 10.87 -7.14 -4.34
C PRO A 53 9.55 -7.71 -3.79
N VAL A 54 8.45 -7.01 -4.02
CA VAL A 54 7.10 -7.54 -3.76
C VAL A 54 6.78 -8.62 -4.80
N ASP A 55 6.42 -9.81 -4.34
CA ASP A 55 5.94 -10.89 -5.20
C ASP A 55 4.54 -10.57 -5.74
N ASN A 56 4.35 -10.76 -7.05
CA ASN A 56 3.09 -10.51 -7.77
C ASN A 56 2.39 -9.19 -7.38
N PRO A 57 3.04 -8.03 -7.60
CA PRO A 57 2.49 -6.75 -7.18
C PRO A 57 1.21 -6.43 -7.99
N PRO A 58 0.19 -5.81 -7.36
CA PRO A 58 -0.99 -5.33 -8.06
C PRO A 58 -0.64 -4.35 -9.17
N LYS A 59 -1.43 -4.38 -10.23
CA LYS A 59 -1.31 -3.53 -11.40
C LYS A 59 -2.45 -2.54 -11.47
N VAL A 60 -2.25 -1.47 -12.25
CA VAL A 60 -3.32 -0.52 -12.56
C VAL A 60 -4.47 -1.24 -13.23
N GLY A 61 -5.68 -1.07 -12.68
CA GLY A 61 -6.89 -1.73 -13.12
C GLY A 61 -7.29 -2.97 -12.32
N ASP A 62 -6.39 -3.53 -11.50
CA ASP A 62 -6.73 -4.68 -10.66
C ASP A 62 -7.76 -4.28 -9.61
N LYS A 63 -8.71 -5.18 -9.36
CA LYS A 63 -9.61 -5.11 -8.21
C LYS A 63 -8.93 -5.80 -7.05
N ILE A 64 -8.92 -5.17 -5.88
CA ILE A 64 -8.25 -5.70 -4.70
C ILE A 64 -9.08 -5.51 -3.44
N GLU A 65 -8.85 -6.37 -2.46
CA GLU A 65 -9.13 -6.10 -1.04
C GLU A 65 -7.80 -5.98 -0.30
N ILE A 66 -7.66 -4.94 0.53
CA ILE A 66 -6.51 -4.79 1.42
C ILE A 66 -6.91 -4.93 2.87
N SER A 67 -6.02 -5.50 3.67
CA SER A 67 -6.04 -5.41 5.13
C SER A 67 -4.93 -4.46 5.57
N PHE A 68 -5.27 -3.46 6.40
CA PHE A 68 -4.36 -2.35 6.68
C PHE A 68 -4.41 -1.82 8.11
N SER A 69 -3.35 -1.11 8.48
CA SER A 69 -3.28 -0.25 9.67
C SER A 69 -3.14 1.21 9.23
N VAL A 70 -3.54 2.13 10.11
CA VAL A 70 -3.26 3.56 9.96
C VAL A 70 -2.17 3.91 10.97
N GLU A 71 -1.01 4.31 10.47
CA GLU A 71 0.16 4.65 11.28
C GLU A 71 0.46 6.15 11.16
N ALA A 72 0.68 6.81 12.30
CA ALA A 72 1.14 8.19 12.32
C ALA A 72 2.63 8.24 11.99
N LYS A 73 3.02 9.11 11.06
CA LYS A 73 4.40 9.35 10.64
C LYS A 73 4.75 10.81 10.81
N GLU A 74 5.90 11.05 11.42
CA GLU A 74 6.47 12.38 11.59
C GLU A 74 7.59 12.60 10.57
N ASN A 75 7.60 13.78 9.95
CA ASN A 75 8.65 14.22 9.04
C ASN A 75 8.87 15.74 9.22
N LYS A 76 9.99 16.12 9.83
CA LYS A 76 10.40 17.52 10.06
C LYS A 76 9.35 18.34 10.83
N GLY A 77 8.79 17.75 11.87
CA GLY A 77 7.77 18.32 12.75
C GLY A 77 6.33 18.16 12.24
N ALA A 78 6.13 17.74 10.98
CA ALA A 78 4.81 17.53 10.42
C ALA A 78 4.37 16.06 10.54
N TRP A 79 3.12 15.85 10.98
CA TRP A 79 2.54 14.53 11.16
C TRP A 79 1.56 14.19 10.05
N TYR A 80 1.62 12.95 9.57
CA TYR A 80 0.78 12.43 8.50
C TYR A 80 0.32 11.01 8.86
N ASN A 81 -0.83 10.61 8.35
CA ASN A 81 -1.27 9.22 8.45
C ASN A 81 -0.82 8.45 7.22
N GLU A 82 -0.24 7.28 7.43
CA GLU A 82 0.00 6.29 6.39
C GLU A 82 -0.99 5.14 6.52
N VAL A 83 -1.70 4.85 5.44
CA VAL A 83 -2.42 3.59 5.28
C VAL A 83 -1.41 2.54 4.83
N LYS A 84 -1.10 1.60 5.71
CA LYS A 84 -0.10 0.55 5.48
C LYS A 84 -0.78 -0.79 5.36
N ALA A 85 -0.78 -1.32 4.14
CA ALA A 85 -1.31 -2.63 3.85
C ALA A 85 -0.33 -3.70 4.35
N TYR A 86 -0.86 -4.69 5.07
CA TYR A 86 -0.13 -5.89 5.50
C TYR A 86 -0.71 -7.17 4.87
N GLY A 87 -1.87 -7.07 4.22
CA GLY A 87 -2.45 -8.14 3.43
C GLY A 87 -3.12 -7.55 2.19
N ILE A 88 -3.00 -8.26 1.08
CA ILE A 88 -3.62 -7.90 -0.19
C ILE A 88 -4.17 -9.15 -0.86
N ASP A 89 -5.38 -9.04 -1.39
CA ASP A 89 -6.05 -10.07 -2.15
C ASP A 89 -6.47 -9.48 -3.50
N ILE A 90 -5.99 -10.07 -4.59
CA ILE A 90 -6.32 -9.64 -5.96
C ILE A 90 -7.57 -10.40 -6.37
N GLN A 91 -8.62 -9.67 -6.70
CA GLN A 91 -9.90 -10.22 -7.12
C GLN A 91 -9.94 -10.39 -8.65
N GLU A 92 -10.42 -11.53 -9.11
CA GLU A 92 -10.66 -11.82 -10.54
C GLU A 92 -11.76 -10.93 -11.16
#